data_AF-A0A6B0U2Z6-F1
#
_entry.id   AF-A0A6B0U2Z6-F1
#
_cell.length_a   1.000
_cell.length_b   1.000
_cell.length_c   1.000
_cell.angle_alpha   90.00
_cell.angle_beta   90.00
_cell.angle_gamma   90.00
#
_symmetry.space_group_name_H-M   'P 1'
#
loop_
_entity.id
_entity.type
_entity.pdbx_description
1 polymer ?
#
loop_
_entity_poly.entity_id
_entity_poly.type
_entity_poly.pdbx_seq_one_letter_code
_entity_poly.pdbx_strand_id
1 'polypeptide(L)'
;MRMLLLALPLGLMACAQPDPSTILSPTGYRGSDDPCRKVTSGFILNQYGRTGTDLVACPLGYDGVADLRDRYGATLVISGDGNAIYRVPRG
;
A
#
# COMPACT_ATOMS: atom_id res chain seq x y z
N MET A 1 -54.62 -1.43 -16.60
CA MET A 1 -53.50 -1.24 -15.64
C MET A 1 -52.68 -2.51 -15.60
N ARG A 2 -51.53 -2.56 -16.29
CA ARG A 2 -50.59 -3.68 -16.27
C ARG A 2 -49.19 -3.10 -16.15
N MET A 3 -48.69 -3.12 -14.92
CA MET A 3 -47.41 -2.58 -14.50
C MET A 3 -46.33 -3.57 -14.94
N LEU A 4 -45.55 -3.20 -15.95
CA LEU A 4 -44.41 -3.99 -16.42
C LEU A 4 -43.23 -3.68 -15.47
N LEU A 5 -42.86 -4.64 -14.62
CA LEU A 5 -41.68 -4.51 -13.77
C LEU A 5 -40.42 -4.54 -14.64
N LEU A 6 -39.68 -3.42 -14.66
CA LEU A 6 -38.30 -3.39 -15.15
C LEU A 6 -37.41 -4.19 -14.20
N ALA A 7 -36.91 -5.34 -14.66
CA ALA A 7 -35.80 -6.03 -14.02
C ALA A 7 -34.50 -5.30 -14.40
N LEU A 8 -34.03 -4.40 -13.54
CA LEU A 8 -32.66 -3.88 -13.63
C LEU A 8 -31.70 -5.00 -13.19
N PRO A 9 -30.73 -5.43 -14.03
CA PRO A 9 -29.67 -6.29 -13.56
C PRO A 9 -28.79 -5.45 -12.65
N LEU A 10 -28.74 -5.81 -11.35
CA LEU A 10 -27.73 -5.28 -10.45
C LEU A 10 -26.36 -5.67 -11.02
N GLY A 11 -25.65 -4.69 -11.57
CA GLY A 11 -24.26 -4.83 -11.92
C GLY A 11 -23.48 -5.21 -10.67
N LEU A 12 -23.03 -6.46 -10.64
CA LEU A 12 -22.01 -6.94 -9.73
C LEU A 12 -20.76 -6.10 -10.00
N MET A 13 -20.57 -5.04 -9.21
CA MET A 13 -19.28 -4.38 -9.05
C MET A 13 -18.33 -5.45 -8.51
N ALA A 14 -17.59 -6.07 -9.42
CA ALA A 14 -16.52 -6.99 -9.10
C ALA A 14 -15.61 -6.32 -8.08
N CYS A 15 -15.45 -6.95 -6.92
CA CYS A 15 -14.50 -6.55 -5.91
C CYS A 15 -13.13 -6.35 -6.58
N ALA A 16 -12.54 -5.16 -6.46
CA ALA A 16 -11.17 -4.94 -6.86
C ALA A 16 -10.29 -5.88 -6.03
N GLN A 17 -9.88 -6.99 -6.63
CA GLN A 17 -8.98 -7.95 -6.02
C GLN A 17 -7.67 -7.22 -5.75
N PRO A 18 -7.11 -7.25 -4.51
CA PRO A 18 -5.83 -6.63 -4.24
C PRO A 18 -4.81 -7.23 -5.20
N ASP A 19 -4.18 -6.37 -5.99
CA ASP A 19 -3.31 -6.79 -7.08
C ASP A 19 -2.00 -7.33 -6.47
N PRO A 20 -1.66 -8.62 -6.69
CA PRO A 20 -0.43 -9.23 -6.18
C PRO A 20 0.85 -8.66 -6.83
N SER A 21 0.73 -7.67 -7.72
CA SER A 21 1.84 -7.06 -8.46
C SER A 21 2.73 -6.10 -7.66
N THR A 22 2.56 -5.97 -6.35
CA THR A 22 3.41 -5.07 -5.54
C THR A 22 4.83 -5.61 -5.48
N ILE A 23 5.75 -4.94 -6.19
CA ILE A 23 7.15 -5.31 -6.23
C ILE A 23 7.92 -4.44 -5.22
N LEU A 24 8.76 -5.11 -4.43
CA LEU A 24 9.62 -4.48 -3.43
C LEU A 24 11.07 -4.48 -3.92
N SER A 25 11.81 -3.41 -3.59
CA SER A 25 13.26 -3.31 -3.79
C SER A 25 13.97 -4.52 -3.19
N PRO A 26 14.95 -5.17 -3.84
CA PRO A 26 15.65 -6.34 -3.30
C PRO A 26 16.48 -6.01 -2.05
N THR A 27 16.84 -4.75 -1.85
CA THR A 27 17.57 -4.26 -0.67
C THR A 27 16.63 -3.58 0.32
N GLY A 28 17.05 -3.56 1.59
CA GLY A 28 16.40 -2.76 2.63
C GLY A 28 16.40 -1.26 2.31
N TYR A 29 15.47 -0.55 2.93
CA TYR A 29 15.18 0.85 2.61
C TYR A 29 16.26 1.82 3.11
N ARG A 30 16.82 1.57 4.30
CA ARG A 30 17.83 2.45 4.93
C ARG A 30 19.20 1.83 5.12
N GLY A 31 19.31 0.56 4.79
CA GLY A 31 20.51 -0.24 4.88
C GLY A 31 20.23 -1.60 4.26
N SER A 32 21.27 -2.36 3.95
CA SER A 32 21.10 -3.71 3.38
C SER A 32 20.24 -4.61 4.27
N ASP A 33 20.35 -4.43 5.58
CA ASP A 33 19.75 -5.29 6.60
C ASP A 33 18.43 -4.72 7.15
N ASP A 34 17.96 -3.59 6.60
CA ASP A 34 16.68 -3.00 6.97
C ASP A 34 15.54 -3.92 6.49
N PRO A 35 14.71 -4.47 7.40
CA PRO A 35 13.60 -5.33 7.01
C PRO A 35 12.50 -4.55 6.27
N CYS A 36 12.45 -3.23 6.41
CA CYS A 36 11.59 -2.38 5.59
C CYS A 36 12.16 -2.26 4.17
N ARG A 37 11.32 -2.41 3.15
CA ARG A 37 11.71 -2.38 1.73
C ARG A 37 10.88 -1.37 0.96
N LYS A 38 11.52 -0.64 0.04
CA LYS A 38 10.83 0.31 -0.83
C LYS A 38 9.90 -0.41 -1.80
N VAL A 39 8.68 0.09 -1.98
CA VAL A 39 7.79 -0.35 -3.06
C VAL A 39 8.25 0.31 -4.37
N THR A 40 8.57 -0.50 -5.38
CA THR A 40 9.16 -0.04 -6.64
C THR A 40 8.21 -0.12 -7.83
N SER A 41 7.20 -0.98 -7.78
CA SER A 41 6.11 -1.01 -8.77
C SER A 41 4.88 -1.75 -8.25
N GLY A 42 3.81 -1.75 -9.04
CA GLY A 42 2.54 -2.41 -8.73
C GLY A 42 1.42 -1.44 -8.34
N PHE A 43 0.24 -2.01 -8.11
CA PHE A 43 -0.97 -1.23 -7.79
C PHE A 43 -0.80 -0.29 -6.59
N ILE A 44 -0.13 -0.76 -5.52
CA ILE A 44 0.11 0.05 -4.32
C ILE A 44 0.90 1.32 -4.65
N LEU A 45 1.93 1.22 -5.50
CA LEU A 45 2.70 2.39 -5.93
C LEU A 45 1.85 3.35 -6.77
N ASN A 46 1.01 2.83 -7.66
CA ASN A 46 0.13 3.66 -8.49
C ASN A 46 -0.95 4.37 -7.65
N GLN A 47 -1.53 3.69 -6.66
CA GLN A 47 -2.60 4.24 -5.82
C GLN A 47 -2.09 5.24 -4.78
N TYR A 48 -1.00 4.88 -4.08
CA TYR A 48 -0.51 5.62 -2.92
C TYR A 48 0.79 6.37 -3.17
N GLY A 49 1.45 6.20 -4.31
CA GLY A 49 2.66 6.95 -4.65
C GLY A 49 2.36 8.44 -4.77
N ARG A 50 3.26 9.27 -4.25
CA ARG A 50 3.21 10.73 -4.38
C ARG A 50 4.60 11.29 -4.62
N THR A 51 4.67 12.36 -5.39
CA THR A 51 5.90 13.13 -5.61
C THR A 51 6.51 13.53 -4.27
N GLY A 52 7.84 13.42 -4.15
CA GLY A 52 8.55 13.75 -2.92
C GLY A 52 8.39 12.74 -1.78
N THR A 53 7.78 11.57 -2.01
CA THR A 53 7.65 10.53 -0.98
C THR A 53 8.00 9.15 -1.52
N ASP A 54 8.56 8.30 -0.68
CA ASP A 54 8.69 6.87 -0.93
C ASP A 54 7.54 6.10 -0.29
N LEU A 55 7.13 5.00 -0.92
CA LEU A 55 6.33 3.98 -0.27
C LEU A 55 7.27 2.89 0.25
N VAL A 56 7.09 2.51 1.51
CA VAL A 56 7.96 1.58 2.22
C VAL A 56 7.10 0.53 2.89
N ALA A 57 7.31 -0.73 2.50
CA ALA A 57 6.68 -1.89 3.12
C ALA A 57 7.55 -2.36 4.29
N CYS A 58 6.99 -2.36 5.50
CA CYS A 58 7.62 -2.91 6.68
C CYS A 58 6.85 -4.14 7.16
N PRO A 59 7.51 -5.22 7.60
CA PRO A 59 6.82 -6.35 8.21
C PRO A 59 5.94 -5.91 9.38
N LEU A 60 4.75 -6.50 9.51
CA LEU A 60 3.87 -6.25 10.65
C LEU A 60 4.57 -6.64 11.95
N GLY A 61 4.47 -5.79 12.97
CA GLY A 61 5.12 -6.01 14.26
C GLY A 61 6.61 -5.67 14.32
N TYR A 62 7.19 -5.11 13.26
CA TYR A 62 8.58 -4.63 13.31
C TYR A 62 8.69 -3.34 14.14
N ASP A 63 9.45 -3.38 15.23
CA ASP A 63 9.59 -2.26 16.18
C ASP A 63 10.30 -1.04 15.59
N GLY A 64 11.15 -1.22 14.56
CA GLY A 64 11.85 -0.12 13.90
C GLY A 64 10.93 0.86 13.13
N VAL A 65 9.64 0.53 13.00
CA VAL A 65 8.64 1.41 12.41
C VAL A 65 8.40 2.67 13.25
N ALA A 66 8.56 2.60 14.58
CA ALA A 66 8.40 3.78 15.44
C ALA A 66 9.39 4.88 15.05
N ASP A 67 10.66 4.51 14.83
CA ASP A 67 11.70 5.44 14.37
C ASP A 67 11.38 6.05 12.99
N LEU A 68 10.87 5.21 12.07
CA LEU A 68 10.44 5.64 10.74
C LEU A 68 9.35 6.72 10.83
N ARG A 69 8.40 6.58 11.76
CA ARG A 69 7.31 7.54 11.98
C ARG A 69 7.80 8.81 12.68
N ASP A 70 8.49 8.65 13.79
CA ASP A 70 8.79 9.73 14.72
C ASP A 70 9.90 10.65 14.19
N ARG A 71 10.94 10.08 13.56
CA ARG A 71 12.07 10.87 13.06
C ARG A 71 11.89 11.32 11.61
N TYR A 72 11.13 10.58 10.82
CA TYR A 72 11.08 10.79 9.37
C TYR A 72 9.67 11.05 8.84
N GLY A 73 8.71 11.25 9.73
CA GLY A 73 7.36 11.67 9.35
C GLY A 73 6.59 10.60 8.55
N ALA A 74 6.95 9.33 8.69
CA ALA A 74 6.27 8.27 7.97
C ALA A 74 4.81 8.15 8.39
N THR A 75 3.92 8.03 7.40
CA THR A 75 2.48 7.91 7.60
C THR A 75 1.98 6.57 7.07
N LEU A 76 1.28 5.80 7.90
CA LEU A 76 0.65 4.55 7.47
C LEU A 76 -0.41 4.84 6.40
N VAL A 77 -0.34 4.15 5.26
CA VAL A 77 -1.34 4.27 4.18
C VAL A 77 -2.23 3.04 4.07
N ILE A 78 -1.67 1.85 4.27
CA ILE A 78 -2.42 0.58 4.24
C ILE A 78 -1.64 -0.50 4.99
N SER A 79 -2.33 -1.51 5.51
CA SER A 79 -1.74 -2.70 6.11
C SER A 79 -2.50 -3.95 5.68
N GLY A 80 -1.78 -5.04 5.43
CA GLY A 80 -2.32 -6.30 4.95
C GLY A 80 -1.19 -7.22 4.46
N ASP A 81 -1.49 -8.50 4.27
CA ASP A 81 -0.55 -9.47 3.68
C ASP A 81 0.84 -9.49 4.35
N GLY A 82 0.87 -9.40 5.68
CA GLY A 82 2.09 -9.44 6.48
C GLY A 82 2.90 -8.15 6.50
N ASN A 83 2.46 -7.09 5.81
CA ASN A 83 3.17 -5.81 5.76
C ASN A 83 2.27 -4.61 6.12
N ALA A 84 2.90 -3.58 6.67
CA ALA A 84 2.35 -2.23 6.74
C ALA A 84 3.11 -1.34 5.75
N ILE A 85 2.36 -0.64 4.88
CA ILE A 85 2.92 0.29 3.90
C ILE A 85 2.86 1.69 4.47
N TYR A 86 4.01 2.35 4.51
CA TYR A 86 4.17 3.72 4.95
C TYR A 86 4.53 4.61 3.77
N ARG A 87 4.01 5.83 3.79
CA ARG A 87 4.51 6.93 2.97
C ARG A 87 5.55 7.70 3.78
N VAL A 88 6.76 7.80 3.25
CA VAL A 88 7.90 8.46 3.89
C VAL A 88 8.32 9.66 3.05
N PRO A 89 8.26 10.91 3.56
CA PRO A 89 8.84 12.07 2.91
C PRO A 89 10.31 11.86 2.52
N ARG A 90 10.67 12.28 1.31
CA ARG A 90 12.06 12.43 0.89
C ARG A 90 12.52 13.79 1.38
N GLY A 91 13.43 13.81 2.35
CA GLY A 91 14.01 15.01 2.96
C GLY A 91 15.48 14.80 3.22
#